data_AF-A0A285AUT9-F1
#
_entry.id   AF-A0A285AUT9-F1
#
_cell.length_a   1.000
_cell.length_b   1.000
_cell.length_c   1.000
_cell.angle_alpha   90.00
_cell.angle_beta   90.00
_cell.angle_gamma   90.00
#
_symmetry.space_group_name_H-M   'P 1'
#
loop_
_entity.id
_entity.type
_entity.pdbx_description
1 polymer ?
#
loop_
_entity_poly.entity_id
_entity_poly.type
_entity_poly.pdbx_seq_one_letter_code
_entity_poly.pdbx_strand_id
1 'polypeptide(L)'
;MSFEFSQNPQAIWLYQYDADGVYNGSVFMTIPAGTGLPVNTTHIPCEPGKGQTGIFKNSEWEYVDDIRGTRYWNIHGTGFVISALSESLPEWAVTIEPPVADAGYVLLFTDGQWTQVEDKTGQLYYESNGTKHVVSDAWFILPEGCTFVAPPEDKPTFVTRWNGTEWIYLKDLRGQLAWNTETRETITILEVGPVPDGYTLKMPGQFDEWDGSAWVKNTEAERVYLAAQADRQKVKLLSAASEQISLLNYAVSSGQATDDEATQLVHWEEYRLALSRVDTSAHDIVWPEKP
;
A
#
# COMPACT_ATOMS: atom_id res chain seq x y z
N MET A 1 18.72 -56.94 -43.09
CA MET A 1 19.57 -57.79 -43.97
C MET A 1 21.03 -57.48 -43.64
N SER A 2 21.87 -58.49 -43.44
CA SER A 2 23.32 -58.31 -43.17
C SER A 2 24.10 -58.18 -44.47
N PHE A 3 25.12 -57.31 -44.49
CA PHE A 3 26.05 -57.21 -45.63
C PHE A 3 26.82 -58.53 -45.82
N GLU A 4 26.88 -59.04 -47.05
CA GLU A 4 27.62 -60.25 -47.38
C GLU A 4 28.97 -59.90 -48.01
N PHE A 5 30.05 -60.53 -47.52
CA PHE A 5 31.39 -60.34 -48.07
C PHE A 5 31.51 -60.93 -49.48
N SER A 6 32.08 -60.16 -50.39
CA SER A 6 32.36 -60.59 -51.77
C SER A 6 33.83 -60.90 -51.99
N GLN A 7 34.09 -61.92 -52.82
CA GLN A 7 35.44 -62.26 -53.31
C GLN A 7 35.90 -61.35 -54.46
N ASN A 8 35.02 -60.48 -54.96
CA ASN A 8 35.31 -59.46 -55.97
C ASN A 8 34.99 -58.06 -55.43
N PRO A 9 35.69 -57.00 -55.88
CA PRO A 9 35.35 -55.63 -55.51
C PRO A 9 33.90 -55.28 -55.88
N GLN A 10 33.20 -54.57 -55.01
CA GLN A 10 31.81 -54.16 -55.21
C GLN A 10 31.69 -52.64 -55.19
N ALA A 11 31.13 -52.04 -56.24
CA ALA A 11 30.77 -50.63 -56.25
C ALA A 11 29.32 -50.47 -55.77
N ILE A 12 29.12 -49.82 -54.62
CA ILE A 12 27.82 -49.72 -53.97
C ILE A 12 27.62 -48.33 -53.35
N TRP A 13 26.38 -47.90 -53.24
CA TRP A 13 26.01 -46.75 -52.43
C TRP A 13 26.06 -47.12 -50.95
N LEU A 14 26.78 -46.32 -50.18
CA LEU A 14 26.77 -46.38 -48.73
C LEU A 14 26.08 -45.15 -48.17
N TYR A 15 25.32 -45.39 -47.11
CA TYR A 15 24.61 -44.37 -46.36
C TYR A 15 25.33 -44.21 -45.04
N GLN A 16 25.82 -43.00 -44.80
CA GLN A 16 26.66 -42.63 -43.69
C GLN A 16 25.81 -42.08 -42.56
N TYR A 17 26.19 -42.39 -41.34
CA TYR A 17 25.58 -41.86 -40.14
C TYR A 17 26.65 -41.39 -39.13
N ASP A 18 26.28 -40.54 -38.19
CA ASP A 18 27.19 -40.09 -37.14
C ASP A 18 27.25 -41.07 -35.96
N ALA A 19 27.91 -40.69 -34.86
CA ALA A 19 28.06 -41.54 -33.68
C ALA A 19 26.72 -41.89 -33.01
N ASP A 20 25.69 -41.05 -33.20
CA ASP A 20 24.35 -41.23 -32.65
C ASP A 20 23.41 -41.94 -33.64
N GLY A 21 23.92 -42.35 -34.80
CA GLY A 21 23.17 -43.01 -35.86
C GLY A 21 22.46 -42.05 -36.81
N VAL A 22 22.62 -40.73 -36.67
CA VAL A 22 21.91 -39.76 -37.51
C VAL A 22 22.48 -39.77 -38.92
N TYR A 23 21.61 -39.93 -39.92
CA TYR A 23 21.97 -39.85 -41.33
C TYR A 23 22.62 -38.50 -41.66
N ASN A 24 23.82 -38.53 -42.26
CA ASN A 24 24.57 -37.33 -42.61
C ASN A 24 25.04 -37.26 -44.08
N GLY A 25 24.79 -38.32 -44.86
CA GLY A 25 25.07 -38.30 -46.29
C GLY A 25 25.15 -39.68 -46.93
N SER A 26 25.27 -39.70 -48.25
CA SER A 26 25.47 -40.92 -49.03
C SER A 26 26.70 -40.77 -49.92
N VAL A 27 27.49 -41.83 -50.03
CA VAL A 27 28.69 -41.87 -50.86
C VAL A 27 28.67 -43.11 -51.74
N PHE A 28 29.03 -42.95 -53.01
CA PHE A 28 29.26 -44.08 -53.91
C PHE A 28 30.73 -44.49 -53.83
N MET A 29 31.01 -45.73 -53.44
CA MET A 29 32.38 -46.20 -53.30
C MET A 29 32.56 -47.68 -53.66
N THR A 30 33.81 -48.05 -53.94
CA THR A 30 34.21 -49.43 -54.21
C THR A 30 34.72 -50.09 -52.93
N ILE A 31 34.06 -51.15 -52.49
CA ILE A 31 34.50 -52.03 -51.40
C ILE A 31 35.46 -53.09 -51.97
N PRO A 32 36.72 -53.16 -51.52
CA PRO A 32 37.66 -54.19 -51.95
C PRO A 32 37.18 -55.61 -51.59
N ALA A 33 37.60 -56.59 -52.39
CA ALA A 33 37.32 -58.01 -52.13
C ALA A 33 37.79 -58.43 -50.72
N GLY A 34 36.94 -59.17 -50.01
CA GLY A 34 37.24 -59.69 -48.66
C GLY A 34 37.20 -58.66 -47.53
N THR A 35 36.70 -57.44 -47.76
CA THR A 35 36.58 -56.39 -46.74
C THR A 35 35.13 -56.08 -46.36
N GLY A 36 34.92 -55.55 -45.15
CA GLY A 36 33.61 -55.14 -44.64
C GLY A 36 33.31 -53.68 -44.96
N LEU A 37 32.10 -53.24 -44.60
CA LEU A 37 31.73 -51.84 -44.75
C LEU A 37 32.60 -50.94 -43.85
N PRO A 38 32.94 -49.72 -44.31
CA PRO A 38 33.53 -48.70 -43.45
C PRO A 38 32.70 -48.44 -42.19
N VAL A 39 33.35 -47.96 -41.13
CA VAL A 39 32.67 -47.60 -39.88
C VAL A 39 31.57 -46.56 -40.12
N ASN A 40 30.47 -46.69 -39.38
CA ASN A 40 29.29 -45.83 -39.47
C ASN A 40 28.69 -45.71 -40.88
N THR A 41 28.67 -46.82 -41.61
CA THR A 41 28.02 -46.91 -42.91
C THR A 41 27.13 -48.14 -43.01
N THR A 42 26.07 -48.02 -43.81
CA THR A 42 25.19 -49.14 -44.18
C THR A 42 24.94 -49.14 -45.69
N HIS A 43 24.67 -50.34 -46.23
CA HIS A 43 24.22 -50.51 -47.61
C HIS A 43 22.70 -50.39 -47.75
N ILE A 44 21.99 -50.24 -46.63
CA ILE A 44 20.53 -50.07 -46.59
C ILE A 44 20.22 -48.59 -46.88
N PRO A 45 19.39 -48.29 -47.90
CA PRO A 45 19.08 -46.92 -48.25
C PRO A 45 18.30 -46.20 -47.15
N CYS A 46 18.72 -44.95 -46.86
CA CYS A 46 17.97 -44.02 -46.02
C CYS A 46 16.99 -43.24 -46.89
N GLU A 47 15.69 -43.49 -46.72
CA GLU A 47 14.62 -42.93 -47.54
C GLU A 47 13.59 -42.20 -46.65
N PRO A 48 13.98 -41.07 -46.01
CA PRO A 48 13.08 -40.35 -45.12
C PRO A 48 11.94 -39.68 -45.90
N GLY A 49 10.79 -39.54 -45.24
CA GLY A 49 9.70 -38.71 -45.73
C GLY A 49 10.08 -37.23 -45.82
N LYS A 50 9.25 -36.42 -46.47
CA LYS A 50 9.47 -34.98 -46.57
C LYS A 50 9.52 -34.35 -45.16
N GLY A 51 10.62 -33.70 -44.82
CA GLY A 51 10.81 -33.07 -43.51
C GLY A 51 11.24 -34.04 -42.41
N GLN A 52 11.70 -35.24 -42.77
CA GLN A 52 12.21 -36.24 -41.84
C GLN A 52 13.70 -36.51 -42.09
N THR A 53 14.34 -37.15 -41.12
CA THR A 53 15.66 -37.75 -41.27
C THR A 53 15.67 -39.16 -40.68
N GLY A 54 16.67 -39.95 -41.04
CA GLY A 54 16.86 -41.31 -40.54
C GLY A 54 17.85 -41.36 -39.37
N ILE A 55 17.54 -42.19 -38.38
CA ILE A 55 18.46 -42.62 -37.33
C ILE A 55 18.68 -44.13 -37.47
N PHE A 56 19.91 -44.54 -37.73
CA PHE A 56 20.27 -45.93 -37.93
C PHE A 56 20.46 -46.63 -36.58
N LYS A 57 19.56 -47.55 -36.24
CA LYS A 57 19.58 -48.35 -35.01
C LYS A 57 19.22 -49.79 -35.31
N ASN A 58 19.84 -50.73 -34.60
CA ASN A 58 19.52 -52.15 -34.71
C ASN A 58 19.53 -52.70 -36.16
N SER A 59 20.43 -52.17 -37.01
CA SER A 59 20.54 -52.52 -38.44
C SER A 59 19.34 -52.09 -39.31
N GLU A 60 18.55 -51.12 -38.87
CA GLU A 60 17.41 -50.55 -39.58
C GLU A 60 17.37 -49.01 -39.45
N TRP A 61 16.66 -48.33 -40.36
CA TRP A 61 16.43 -46.89 -40.28
C TRP A 61 15.13 -46.59 -39.53
N GLU A 62 15.23 -45.82 -38.44
CA GLU A 62 14.10 -45.19 -37.78
C GLU A 62 13.94 -43.76 -38.30
N TYR A 63 12.77 -43.41 -38.83
CA TYR A 63 12.51 -42.06 -39.35
C TYR A 63 11.89 -41.17 -38.29
N VAL A 64 12.45 -39.97 -38.13
CA VAL A 64 11.98 -38.95 -37.19
C VAL A 64 11.78 -37.63 -37.91
N ASP A 65 10.86 -36.80 -37.41
CA ASP A 65 10.65 -35.46 -37.93
C ASP A 65 11.89 -34.59 -37.67
N ASP A 66 12.39 -33.96 -38.73
CA ASP A 66 13.55 -33.09 -38.67
C ASP A 66 13.09 -31.64 -38.65
N ILE A 67 12.89 -31.13 -37.43
CA ILE A 67 12.52 -29.73 -37.20
C ILE A 67 13.74 -28.83 -36.95
N ARG A 68 14.97 -29.31 -37.21
CA ARG A 68 16.17 -28.48 -37.08
C ARG A 68 16.13 -27.30 -38.04
N GLY A 69 16.67 -26.17 -37.62
CA GLY A 69 16.56 -24.90 -38.35
C GLY A 69 15.21 -24.18 -38.15
N THR A 70 14.24 -24.79 -37.46
CA THR A 70 13.00 -24.10 -37.09
C THR A 70 13.30 -22.96 -36.13
N ARG A 71 12.92 -21.74 -36.51
CA ARG A 71 13.05 -20.54 -35.69
C ARG A 71 11.84 -20.42 -34.77
N TYR A 72 12.10 -20.03 -33.53
CA TYR A 72 11.06 -19.70 -32.56
C TYR A 72 11.52 -18.56 -31.67
N TRP A 73 10.60 -17.92 -30.95
CA TRP A 73 10.89 -16.75 -30.13
C TRP A 73 10.31 -16.92 -28.72
N ASN A 74 10.86 -16.18 -27.74
CA ASN A 74 10.15 -15.94 -26.49
C ASN A 74 9.12 -14.80 -26.67
N ILE A 75 8.33 -14.53 -25.64
CA ILE A 75 7.31 -13.47 -25.66
C ILE A 75 7.86 -12.04 -25.82
N HIS A 76 9.18 -11.84 -25.74
CA HIS A 76 9.85 -10.55 -25.92
C HIS A 76 10.56 -10.42 -27.28
N GLY A 77 10.36 -11.38 -28.19
CA GLY A 77 10.96 -11.37 -29.53
C GLY A 77 12.42 -11.83 -29.57
N THR A 78 12.95 -12.42 -28.50
CA THR A 78 14.28 -13.05 -28.54
C THR A 78 14.20 -14.34 -29.34
N GLY A 79 14.98 -14.43 -30.42
CA GLY A 79 14.97 -15.57 -31.33
C GLY A 79 15.86 -16.73 -30.89
N PHE A 80 15.39 -17.94 -31.19
CA PHE A 80 16.04 -19.22 -30.95
C PHE A 80 15.89 -20.10 -32.20
N VAL A 81 16.68 -21.16 -32.28
CA VAL A 81 16.64 -22.12 -33.39
C VAL A 81 16.80 -23.53 -32.85
N ILE A 82 16.00 -24.46 -33.36
CA ILE A 82 16.18 -25.88 -33.07
C ILE A 82 17.47 -26.36 -33.74
N SER A 83 18.39 -26.89 -32.96
CA SER A 83 19.75 -27.24 -33.39
C SER A 83 20.02 -28.74 -33.40
N ALA A 84 19.27 -29.51 -32.60
CA ALA A 84 19.41 -30.95 -32.48
C ALA A 84 18.10 -31.69 -32.78
N LEU A 85 18.21 -32.96 -33.18
CA LEU A 85 17.05 -33.83 -33.46
C LEU A 85 16.29 -34.25 -32.20
N SER A 86 16.94 -34.20 -31.05
CA SER A 86 16.32 -34.49 -29.75
C SER A 86 15.54 -33.31 -29.18
N GLU A 87 15.69 -32.11 -29.75
CA GLU A 87 14.99 -30.91 -29.31
C GLU A 87 13.57 -30.87 -29.89
N SER A 88 12.64 -30.36 -29.10
CA SER A 88 11.27 -30.07 -29.51
C SER A 88 10.95 -28.61 -29.21
N LEU A 89 9.91 -28.07 -29.84
CA LEU A 89 9.45 -26.73 -29.53
C LEU A 89 8.95 -26.68 -28.08
N PRO A 90 9.51 -25.80 -27.24
CA PRO A 90 8.99 -25.59 -25.90
C PRO A 90 7.53 -25.12 -25.92
N GLU A 91 6.76 -25.40 -24.87
CA GLU A 91 5.36 -24.96 -24.77
C GLU A 91 5.19 -23.44 -24.83
N TRP A 92 6.19 -22.69 -24.35
CA TRP A 92 6.20 -21.22 -24.37
C TRP A 92 6.64 -20.64 -25.73
N ALA A 93 7.05 -21.47 -26.70
CA ALA A 93 7.62 -21.02 -27.95
C ALA A 93 6.60 -20.27 -28.80
N VAL A 94 6.95 -19.04 -29.17
CA VAL A 94 6.23 -18.28 -30.18
C VAL A 94 6.79 -18.65 -31.55
N THR A 95 5.93 -19.08 -32.48
CA THR A 95 6.32 -19.45 -33.86
C THR A 95 5.98 -18.36 -34.89
N ILE A 96 5.32 -17.29 -34.45
CA ILE A 96 5.03 -16.11 -35.27
C ILE A 96 6.24 -15.18 -35.23
N GLU A 97 6.78 -14.85 -36.39
CA GLU A 97 7.95 -13.97 -36.49
C GLU A 97 7.63 -12.57 -35.93
N PRO A 98 8.44 -12.04 -34.98
CA PRO A 98 8.23 -10.71 -34.42
C PRO A 98 8.41 -9.63 -35.49
N PRO A 99 7.56 -8.58 -35.47
CA PRO A 99 7.77 -7.41 -36.33
C PRO A 99 9.01 -6.62 -35.86
N VAL A 100 9.42 -5.63 -36.65
CA VAL A 100 10.40 -4.65 -36.21
C VAL A 100 9.70 -3.65 -35.28
N ALA A 101 10.22 -3.47 -34.06
CA ALA A 101 9.71 -2.48 -33.14
C ALA A 101 10.07 -1.05 -33.59
N ASP A 102 9.15 -0.11 -33.36
CA ASP A 102 9.38 1.31 -33.56
C ASP A 102 10.38 1.85 -32.53
N ALA A 103 11.03 2.98 -32.85
CA ALA A 103 11.98 3.60 -31.94
C ALA A 103 11.29 3.99 -30.62
N GLY A 104 11.81 3.50 -29.50
CA GLY A 104 11.23 3.71 -28.17
C GLY A 104 10.14 2.70 -27.79
N TYR A 105 9.96 1.63 -28.55
CA TYR A 105 9.02 0.55 -28.24
C TYR A 105 9.74 -0.81 -28.11
N VAL A 106 9.17 -1.68 -27.28
CA VAL A 106 9.53 -3.10 -27.17
C VAL A 106 8.36 -4.00 -27.57
N LEU A 107 8.67 -5.25 -27.90
CA LEU A 107 7.68 -6.22 -28.33
C LEU A 107 7.18 -7.06 -27.16
N LEU A 108 5.89 -7.31 -27.14
CA LEU A 108 5.27 -8.25 -26.22
C LEU A 108 4.28 -9.14 -26.98
N PHE A 109 4.44 -10.45 -26.85
CA PHE A 109 3.52 -11.43 -27.42
C PHE A 109 2.46 -11.83 -26.39
N THR A 110 1.21 -11.45 -26.64
CA THR A 110 0.05 -11.75 -25.79
C THR A 110 -1.14 -12.11 -26.67
N ASP A 111 -1.98 -13.04 -26.22
CA ASP A 111 -3.21 -13.43 -26.91
C ASP A 111 -3.01 -13.83 -28.39
N GLY A 112 -1.85 -14.43 -28.69
CA GLY A 112 -1.51 -14.91 -30.04
C GLY A 112 -1.06 -13.84 -31.01
N GLN A 113 -0.80 -12.60 -30.56
CA GLN A 113 -0.36 -11.50 -31.39
C GLN A 113 0.81 -10.71 -30.78
N TRP A 114 1.64 -10.14 -31.65
CA TRP A 114 2.67 -9.19 -31.26
C TRP A 114 2.06 -7.81 -31.05
N THR A 115 2.32 -7.23 -29.89
CA THR A 115 1.99 -5.84 -29.56
C THR A 115 3.27 -5.06 -29.30
N GLN A 116 3.23 -3.76 -29.57
CA GLN A 116 4.30 -2.84 -29.23
C GLN A 116 3.93 -2.11 -27.94
N VAL A 117 4.85 -2.11 -26.98
CA VAL A 117 4.72 -1.43 -25.69
C VAL A 117 5.77 -0.34 -25.64
N GLU A 118 5.38 0.87 -25.27
CA GLU A 118 6.32 2.00 -25.14
C GLU A 118 7.32 1.70 -24.02
N ASP A 119 8.62 1.77 -24.33
CA ASP A 119 9.68 1.59 -23.35
C ASP A 119 9.79 2.84 -22.48
N LYS A 120 9.27 2.73 -21.25
CA LYS A 120 9.32 3.79 -20.25
C LYS A 120 10.45 3.59 -19.23
N THR A 121 11.43 2.73 -19.50
CA THR A 121 12.54 2.45 -18.58
C THR A 121 13.22 3.75 -18.14
N GLY A 122 13.39 3.93 -16.82
CA GLY A 122 13.97 5.15 -16.26
C GLY A 122 12.99 6.33 -16.12
N GLN A 123 11.78 6.26 -16.68
CA GLN A 123 10.74 7.26 -16.44
C GLN A 123 10.24 7.17 -14.98
N LEU A 124 9.85 8.31 -14.43
CA LEU A 124 9.22 8.37 -13.12
C LEU A 124 7.74 8.03 -13.19
N TYR A 125 7.28 7.29 -12.19
CA TYR A 125 5.86 7.17 -11.87
C TYR A 125 5.64 7.45 -10.38
N TYR A 126 4.40 7.71 -10.01
CA TYR A 126 4.01 8.18 -8.69
C TYR A 126 2.88 7.33 -8.14
N GLU A 127 2.98 6.97 -6.86
CA GLU A 127 1.86 6.44 -6.09
C GLU A 127 0.82 7.53 -5.81
N SER A 128 -0.36 7.12 -5.31
CA SER A 128 -1.44 8.05 -5.02
C SER A 128 -1.13 9.11 -3.96
N ASN A 129 -0.13 8.88 -3.11
CA ASN A 129 0.35 9.80 -2.08
C ASN A 129 1.51 10.71 -2.56
N GLY A 130 1.94 10.61 -3.83
CA GLY A 130 3.08 11.34 -4.38
C GLY A 130 4.43 10.65 -4.22
N THR A 131 4.49 9.44 -3.65
CA THR A 131 5.74 8.67 -3.56
C THR A 131 6.25 8.36 -4.95
N LYS A 132 7.51 8.72 -5.21
CA LYS A 132 8.16 8.59 -6.51
C LYS A 132 8.86 7.24 -6.66
N HIS A 133 8.75 6.67 -7.86
CA HIS A 133 9.40 5.44 -8.28
C HIS A 133 9.96 5.58 -9.68
N VAL A 134 10.83 4.65 -10.06
CA VAL A 134 11.45 4.58 -11.38
C VAL A 134 11.01 3.28 -12.06
N VAL A 135 10.63 3.36 -13.33
CA VAL A 135 10.35 2.18 -14.15
C VAL A 135 11.62 1.33 -14.28
N SER A 136 11.53 0.07 -13.86
CA SER A 136 12.67 -0.86 -13.76
C SER A 136 13.11 -1.48 -15.08
N ASP A 137 12.17 -1.68 -15.99
CA ASP A 137 12.37 -2.43 -17.23
C ASP A 137 11.32 -2.04 -18.29
N ALA A 138 11.57 -2.46 -19.53
CA ALA A 138 10.81 -2.03 -20.70
C ALA A 138 9.41 -2.64 -20.80
N TRP A 139 9.13 -3.74 -20.08
CA TRP A 139 7.82 -4.40 -20.07
C TRP A 139 7.02 -4.09 -18.79
N PHE A 140 7.42 -3.03 -18.09
CA PHE A 140 6.81 -2.61 -16.84
C PHE A 140 5.33 -2.27 -17.02
N ILE A 141 4.50 -2.89 -16.17
CA ILE A 141 3.08 -2.60 -16.06
C ILE A 141 2.89 -1.64 -14.89
N LEU A 142 2.29 -0.49 -15.16
CA LEU A 142 1.98 0.49 -14.12
C LEU A 142 1.04 -0.13 -13.08
N PRO A 143 1.42 -0.18 -11.79
CA PRO A 143 0.57 -0.72 -10.74
C PRO A 143 -0.74 0.07 -10.62
N GLU A 144 -1.79 -0.59 -10.15
CA GLU A 144 -3.08 0.06 -9.91
C GLU A 144 -2.93 1.24 -8.94
N GLY A 145 -3.63 2.35 -9.23
CA GLY A 145 -3.58 3.57 -8.42
C GLY A 145 -2.33 4.45 -8.61
N CYS A 146 -1.38 4.02 -9.44
CA CYS A 146 -0.22 4.84 -9.80
C CYS A 146 -0.47 5.69 -11.06
N THR A 147 0.40 6.67 -11.30
CA THR A 147 0.33 7.55 -12.48
C THR A 147 1.71 7.97 -12.96
N PHE A 148 1.86 8.19 -14.28
CA PHE A 148 3.03 8.86 -14.86
C PHE A 148 2.95 10.38 -14.78
N VAL A 149 1.81 10.93 -14.34
CA VAL A 149 1.61 12.37 -14.19
C VAL A 149 2.26 12.83 -12.90
N ALA A 150 3.21 13.76 -12.98
CA ALA A 150 3.86 14.33 -11.81
C ALA A 150 2.85 15.08 -10.92
N PRO A 151 3.00 14.99 -9.58
CA PRO A 151 2.19 15.79 -8.67
C PRO A 151 2.40 17.29 -8.93
N PRO A 152 1.37 18.12 -8.74
CA PRO A 152 1.46 19.55 -8.93
C PRO A 152 2.32 20.19 -7.83
N GLU A 153 2.64 21.47 -7.98
CA GLU A 153 3.47 22.21 -7.03
C GLU A 153 2.92 22.16 -5.59
N ASP A 154 3.83 22.12 -4.63
CA ASP A 154 3.48 22.11 -3.21
C ASP A 154 2.71 23.38 -2.83
N LYS A 155 1.66 23.21 -2.04
CA LYS A 155 0.88 24.31 -1.46
C LYS A 155 0.94 24.22 0.06
N PRO A 156 1.30 25.31 0.78
CA PRO A 156 1.34 25.29 2.24
C PRO A 156 0.01 24.83 2.84
N THR A 157 0.05 23.96 3.85
CA THR A 157 -1.13 23.37 4.52
C THR A 157 -1.99 22.44 3.64
N PHE A 158 -1.51 22.04 2.46
CA PHE A 158 -2.16 21.04 1.62
C PHE A 158 -1.21 19.90 1.30
N VAL A 159 -1.79 18.72 1.05
CA VAL A 159 -1.13 17.56 0.46
C VAL A 159 -1.82 17.20 -0.84
N THR A 160 -1.08 16.62 -1.77
CA THR A 160 -1.59 16.17 -3.06
C THR A 160 -1.98 14.70 -2.97
N ARG A 161 -3.10 14.33 -3.61
CA ARG A 161 -3.54 12.93 -3.73
C ARG A 161 -4.02 12.65 -5.14
N TRP A 162 -3.59 11.53 -5.71
CA TRP A 162 -4.12 11.05 -6.98
C TRP A 162 -5.51 10.42 -6.76
N ASN A 163 -6.51 10.82 -7.55
CA ASN A 163 -7.87 10.25 -7.48
C ASN A 163 -8.16 9.20 -8.57
N GLY A 164 -7.14 8.81 -9.35
CA GLY A 164 -7.30 7.93 -10.53
C GLY A 164 -7.33 8.68 -11.86
N THR A 165 -7.66 9.98 -11.86
CA THR A 165 -7.76 10.82 -13.06
C THR A 165 -6.86 12.05 -12.98
N GLU A 166 -6.81 12.71 -11.82
CA GLU A 166 -6.04 13.93 -11.60
C GLU A 166 -5.51 14.02 -10.15
N TRP A 167 -4.58 14.95 -9.94
CA TRP A 167 -4.09 15.32 -8.62
C TRP A 167 -5.01 16.33 -7.95
N ILE A 168 -5.49 16.00 -6.77
CA ILE A 168 -6.31 16.90 -5.94
C ILE A 168 -5.50 17.43 -4.75
N TYR A 169 -5.77 18.67 -4.35
CA TYR A 169 -5.24 19.23 -3.10
C TYR A 169 -6.20 18.93 -1.95
N LEU A 170 -5.69 18.32 -0.89
CA LEU A 170 -6.41 18.06 0.35
C LEU A 170 -5.78 18.90 1.45
N LYS A 171 -6.62 19.60 2.23
CA LYS A 171 -6.13 20.36 3.38
C LYS A 171 -5.48 19.39 4.37
N ASP A 172 -4.24 19.67 4.75
CA ASP A 172 -3.52 18.88 5.72
C ASP A 172 -3.97 19.26 7.12
N LEU A 173 -4.77 18.39 7.72
CA LEU A 173 -5.27 18.54 9.08
C LEU A 173 -4.42 17.77 10.09
N ARG A 174 -3.38 17.04 9.64
CA ARG A 174 -2.55 16.23 10.53
C ARG A 174 -1.86 17.10 11.57
N GLY A 175 -1.74 16.58 12.78
CA GLY A 175 -1.19 17.28 13.94
C GLY A 175 -2.15 18.31 14.56
N GLN A 176 -3.28 18.63 13.94
CA GLN A 176 -4.30 19.47 14.55
C GLN A 176 -5.13 18.68 15.55
N LEU A 177 -5.66 19.38 16.55
CA LEU A 177 -6.58 18.81 17.52
C LEU A 177 -8.01 18.85 16.97
N ALA A 178 -8.77 17.78 17.21
CA ALA A 178 -10.20 17.72 16.98
C ALA A 178 -10.91 17.27 18.26
N TRP A 179 -12.09 17.81 18.51
CA TRP A 179 -12.88 17.54 19.71
C TRP A 179 -14.08 16.67 19.36
N ASN A 180 -14.31 15.63 20.16
CA ASN A 180 -15.48 14.78 20.06
C ASN A 180 -16.73 15.62 20.39
N THR A 181 -17.73 15.58 19.51
CA THR A 181 -18.94 16.40 19.62
C THR A 181 -19.87 15.97 20.77
N GLU A 182 -19.68 14.77 21.31
CA GLU A 182 -20.46 14.24 22.44
C GLU A 182 -19.69 14.36 23.77
N THR A 183 -18.44 13.89 23.82
CA THR A 183 -17.66 13.78 25.06
C THR A 183 -16.78 15.00 25.35
N ARG A 184 -16.54 15.86 24.35
CA ARG A 184 -15.57 16.99 24.40
C ARG A 184 -14.12 16.57 24.53
N GLU A 185 -13.82 15.27 24.48
CA GLU A 185 -12.45 14.75 24.49
C GLU A 185 -11.72 15.11 23.20
N THR A 186 -10.40 15.25 23.30
CA THR A 186 -9.55 15.67 22.18
C THR A 186 -8.80 14.49 21.57
N ILE A 187 -8.62 14.53 20.25
CA ILE A 187 -7.73 13.66 19.50
C ILE A 187 -6.80 14.49 18.63
N THR A 188 -5.61 13.96 18.33
CA THR A 188 -4.74 14.49 17.29
C THR A 188 -5.07 13.80 15.98
N ILE A 189 -5.33 14.56 14.91
CA ILE A 189 -5.53 14.01 13.58
C ILE A 189 -4.19 13.48 13.07
N LEU A 190 -4.13 12.20 12.69
CA LEU A 190 -2.90 11.56 12.20
C LEU A 190 -2.92 11.27 10.70
N GLU A 191 -4.12 11.15 10.13
CA GLU A 191 -4.31 10.76 8.74
C GLU A 191 -4.69 11.95 7.86
N VAL A 192 -4.33 11.86 6.57
CA VAL A 192 -4.74 12.83 5.55
C VAL A 192 -6.21 12.58 5.20
N GLY A 193 -7.05 13.60 5.37
CA GLY A 193 -8.46 13.47 5.03
C GLY A 193 -9.34 14.54 5.67
N PRO A 194 -10.67 14.35 5.61
CA PRO A 194 -11.60 15.17 6.39
C PRO A 194 -11.38 14.95 7.89
N VAL A 195 -12.01 15.82 8.70
CA VAL A 195 -12.12 15.59 10.13
C VAL A 195 -12.87 14.27 10.36
N PRO A 196 -12.42 13.40 11.29
CA PRO A 196 -13.11 12.16 11.60
C PRO A 196 -14.58 12.38 11.99
N ASP A 197 -15.44 11.41 11.68
CA ASP A 197 -16.87 11.48 12.02
C ASP A 197 -17.07 11.58 13.53
N GLY A 198 -17.99 12.46 13.95
CA GLY A 198 -18.22 12.76 15.38
C GLY A 198 -17.19 13.71 15.99
N TYR A 199 -16.30 14.30 15.19
CA TYR A 199 -15.33 15.29 15.64
C TYR A 199 -15.48 16.64 14.93
N THR A 200 -15.00 17.69 15.60
CA THR A 200 -14.97 19.06 15.07
C THR A 200 -13.64 19.73 15.40
N LEU A 201 -13.17 20.63 14.52
CA LEU A 201 -11.99 21.48 14.80
C LEU A 201 -12.35 22.67 15.72
N LYS A 202 -13.63 22.83 16.09
CA LYS A 202 -14.07 23.87 17.01
C LYS A 202 -13.80 23.42 18.44
N MET A 203 -13.09 24.23 19.21
CA MET A 203 -12.85 23.97 20.63
C MET A 203 -14.13 24.22 21.44
N PRO A 204 -14.58 23.29 22.31
CA PRO A 204 -15.71 23.50 23.21
C PRO A 204 -15.34 24.45 24.35
N GLY A 205 -16.29 25.31 24.75
CA GLY A 205 -16.28 25.97 26.03
C GLY A 205 -16.64 25.01 27.18
N GLN A 206 -16.39 25.44 28.43
CA GLN A 206 -16.58 24.64 29.63
C GLN A 206 -18.02 24.08 29.77
N PHE A 207 -19.01 24.89 29.40
CA PHE A 207 -20.43 24.57 29.52
C PHE A 207 -21.09 24.40 28.15
N ASP A 208 -20.32 24.24 27.08
CA ASP A 208 -20.91 24.12 25.75
C ASP A 208 -21.42 22.71 25.48
N GLU A 209 -22.48 22.66 24.68
CA GLU A 209 -23.07 21.45 24.11
C GLU A 209 -23.15 21.57 22.59
N TRP A 210 -23.02 20.45 21.90
CA TRP A 210 -23.05 20.43 20.43
C TRP A 210 -24.49 20.43 19.93
N ASP A 211 -24.84 21.40 19.08
CA ASP A 211 -26.19 21.52 18.51
C ASP A 211 -26.38 20.77 17.17
N GLY A 212 -25.36 20.03 16.74
CA GLY A 212 -25.27 19.42 15.41
C GLY A 212 -24.35 20.17 14.44
N SER A 213 -24.02 21.44 14.73
CA SER A 213 -23.24 22.32 13.84
C SER A 213 -22.19 23.17 14.56
N ALA A 214 -22.44 23.55 15.81
CA ALA A 214 -21.61 24.43 16.61
C ALA A 214 -21.74 24.10 18.10
N TRP A 215 -20.73 24.53 18.87
CA TRP A 215 -20.78 24.55 20.31
C TRP A 215 -21.67 25.71 20.77
N VAL A 216 -22.70 25.39 21.53
CA VAL A 216 -23.67 26.35 22.09
C VAL A 216 -23.62 26.26 23.61
N LYS A 217 -23.48 27.41 24.26
CA LYS A 217 -23.35 27.48 25.72
C LYS A 217 -24.63 27.00 26.42
N ASN A 218 -24.52 25.96 27.24
CA ASN A 218 -25.58 25.54 28.14
C ASN A 218 -25.61 26.47 29.37
N THR A 219 -26.46 27.50 29.28
CA THR A 219 -26.66 28.50 30.34
C THR A 219 -27.20 27.90 31.63
N GLU A 220 -27.99 26.81 31.57
CA GLU A 220 -28.51 26.13 32.74
C GLU A 220 -27.38 25.41 33.50
N ALA A 221 -26.54 24.67 32.78
CA ALA A 221 -25.39 23.99 33.37
C ALA A 221 -24.41 24.99 34.02
N GLU A 222 -24.17 26.12 33.37
CA GLU A 222 -23.38 27.21 33.96
C GLU A 222 -24.03 27.77 35.23
N ARG A 223 -25.33 28.05 35.20
CA ARG A 223 -26.07 28.57 36.36
C ARG A 223 -26.00 27.61 37.54
N VAL A 224 -26.24 26.33 37.32
CA VAL A 224 -26.15 25.28 38.35
C VAL A 224 -24.73 25.21 38.93
N TYR A 225 -23.70 25.28 38.08
CA TYR A 225 -22.32 25.30 38.53
C TYR A 225 -22.00 26.52 39.40
N LEU A 226 -22.40 27.72 38.97
CA LEU A 226 -22.18 28.97 39.72
C LEU A 226 -22.91 28.97 41.05
N ALA A 227 -24.16 28.50 41.09
CA ALA A 227 -24.92 28.37 42.33
C ALA A 227 -24.24 27.41 43.32
N ALA A 228 -23.75 26.26 42.85
CA ALA A 228 -23.00 25.32 43.69
C ALA A 228 -21.66 25.87 44.19
N GLN A 229 -21.02 26.79 43.46
CA GLN A 229 -19.84 27.51 43.95
C GLN A 229 -20.23 28.52 45.03
N ALA A 230 -21.31 29.28 44.80
CA ALA A 230 -21.83 30.23 45.78
C ALA A 230 -22.28 29.54 47.08
N ASP A 231 -22.94 28.38 47.00
CA ASP A 231 -23.30 27.58 48.18
C ASP A 231 -22.07 27.18 49.00
N ARG A 232 -21.01 26.69 48.33
CA ARG A 232 -19.75 26.35 49.00
C ARG A 232 -19.12 27.56 49.66
N GLN A 233 -19.19 28.74 49.04
CA GLN A 233 -18.72 29.98 49.64
C GLN A 233 -19.55 30.39 50.85
N LYS A 234 -20.89 30.33 50.77
CA LYS A 234 -21.80 30.61 51.88
C LYS A 234 -21.50 29.72 53.09
N VAL A 235 -21.33 28.42 52.87
CA VAL A 235 -20.98 27.47 53.94
C VAL A 235 -19.65 27.82 54.60
N LYS A 236 -18.61 28.16 53.81
CA LYS A 236 -17.31 28.59 54.34
C LYS A 236 -17.42 29.85 55.19
N LEU A 237 -18.17 30.86 54.71
CA LEU A 237 -18.36 32.12 55.43
C LEU A 237 -19.16 31.92 56.72
N LEU A 238 -20.20 31.08 56.71
CA LEU A 238 -20.99 30.72 57.89
C LEU A 238 -20.17 29.97 58.94
N SER A 239 -19.26 29.07 58.52
CA SER A 239 -18.33 28.39 59.43
C SER A 239 -17.40 29.39 60.11
N ALA A 240 -16.74 30.23 59.32
CA ALA A 240 -15.82 31.25 59.84
C ALA A 240 -16.53 32.22 60.80
N ALA A 241 -17.75 32.67 60.46
CA ALA A 241 -18.55 33.50 61.35
C ALA A 241 -18.92 32.77 62.65
N SER A 242 -19.30 31.48 62.57
CA SER A 242 -19.66 30.68 63.74
C SER A 242 -18.47 30.42 64.67
N GLU A 243 -17.26 30.26 64.11
CA GLU A 243 -16.02 30.16 64.89
C GLU A 243 -15.73 31.46 65.66
N GLN A 244 -15.83 32.62 65.00
CA GLN A 244 -15.65 33.93 65.66
C GLN A 244 -16.69 34.17 66.76
N ILE A 245 -17.97 33.89 66.46
CA ILE A 245 -19.06 33.99 67.44
C ILE A 245 -18.82 33.07 68.64
N SER A 246 -18.26 31.87 68.43
CA SER A 246 -17.98 30.94 69.54
C SER A 246 -16.89 31.47 70.47
N LEU A 247 -15.83 32.08 69.91
CA LEU A 247 -14.75 32.70 70.68
C LEU A 247 -15.26 33.90 71.49
N LEU A 248 -16.02 34.79 70.85
CA LEU A 248 -16.59 35.98 71.49
C LEU A 248 -17.62 35.60 72.57
N ASN A 249 -18.48 34.61 72.30
CA ASN A 249 -19.41 34.08 73.31
C ASN A 249 -18.67 33.51 74.52
N TYR A 250 -17.54 32.82 74.31
CA TYR A 250 -16.73 32.33 75.41
C TYR A 250 -16.22 33.49 76.29
N ALA A 251 -15.65 34.55 75.69
CA ALA A 251 -15.18 35.73 76.41
C ALA A 251 -16.31 36.45 77.18
N VAL A 252 -17.50 36.57 76.58
CA VAL A 252 -18.67 37.17 77.24
C VAL A 252 -19.16 36.30 78.39
N SER A 253 -19.30 34.99 78.17
CA SER A 253 -19.77 34.04 79.18
C SER A 253 -18.81 33.85 80.36
N SER A 254 -17.50 34.01 80.13
CA SER A 254 -16.47 33.97 81.17
C SER A 254 -16.39 35.28 81.97
N GLY A 255 -17.13 36.31 81.58
CA GLY A 255 -17.10 37.64 82.20
C GLY A 255 -15.82 38.43 81.94
N GLN A 256 -15.04 38.05 80.91
CA GLN A 256 -13.75 38.65 80.57
C GLN A 256 -13.79 39.49 79.29
N ALA A 257 -14.93 39.54 78.60
CA ALA A 257 -15.09 40.34 77.39
C ALA A 257 -14.93 41.84 77.65
N THR A 258 -14.27 42.51 76.71
CA THR A 258 -14.25 43.97 76.57
C THR A 258 -15.54 44.49 75.96
N ASP A 259 -15.83 45.78 76.11
CA ASP A 259 -16.98 46.44 75.47
C ASP A 259 -16.93 46.31 73.93
N ASP A 260 -15.71 46.31 73.36
CA ASP A 260 -15.48 46.12 71.92
C ASP A 260 -15.81 44.69 71.48
N GLU A 261 -15.40 43.67 72.24
CA GLU A 261 -15.73 42.26 71.95
C GLU A 261 -17.23 41.98 72.10
N ALA A 262 -17.90 42.60 73.08
CA ALA A 262 -19.35 42.52 73.22
C ALA A 262 -20.08 43.16 72.03
N THR A 263 -19.56 44.28 71.50
CA THR A 263 -20.10 44.94 70.31
C THR A 263 -19.83 44.12 69.04
N GLN A 264 -18.62 43.57 68.89
CA GLN A 264 -18.27 42.68 67.79
C GLN A 264 -19.13 41.42 67.78
N LEU A 265 -19.47 40.83 68.93
CA LEU A 265 -20.34 39.66 69.00
C LEU A 265 -21.69 39.93 68.31
N VAL A 266 -22.30 41.08 68.59
CA VAL A 266 -23.57 41.50 67.97
C VAL A 266 -23.41 41.62 66.45
N HIS A 267 -22.37 42.31 65.99
CA HIS A 267 -22.13 42.47 64.54
C HIS A 267 -21.83 41.14 63.82
N TRP A 268 -21.12 40.21 64.46
CA TRP A 268 -20.87 38.88 63.90
C TRP A 268 -22.14 38.03 63.83
N GLU A 269 -23.03 38.10 64.83
CA GLU A 269 -24.33 37.43 64.81
C GLU A 269 -25.25 37.97 63.71
N GLU A 270 -25.30 39.29 63.53
CA GLU A 270 -26.00 39.97 62.44
C GLU A 270 -25.44 39.55 61.08
N TYR A 271 -24.12 39.54 60.92
CA TYR A 271 -23.42 39.09 59.72
C TYR A 271 -23.74 37.62 59.40
N ARG A 272 -23.70 36.71 60.39
CA ARG A 272 -24.06 35.30 60.19
C ARG A 272 -25.52 35.13 59.75
N LEU A 273 -26.43 35.89 60.36
CA LEU A 273 -27.85 35.87 59.96
C LEU A 273 -28.02 36.42 58.54
N ALA A 274 -27.36 37.52 58.19
CA ALA A 274 -27.37 38.08 56.84
C ALA A 274 -26.83 37.06 55.81
N LEU A 275 -25.69 36.42 56.09
CA LEU A 275 -25.14 35.35 55.26
C LEU A 275 -26.13 34.20 55.04
N SER A 276 -26.81 33.75 56.10
CA SER A 276 -27.78 32.64 56.01
C SER A 276 -28.94 32.93 55.06
N ARG A 277 -29.28 34.22 54.87
CA ARG A 277 -30.37 34.70 54.01
C ARG A 277 -29.94 34.96 52.56
N VAL A 278 -28.64 34.94 52.25
CA VAL A 278 -28.15 35.12 50.87
C VAL A 278 -28.71 34.03 49.97
N ASP A 279 -29.38 34.42 48.88
CA ASP A 279 -29.80 33.51 47.81
C ASP A 279 -28.62 33.24 46.88
N THR A 280 -28.15 31.99 46.90
CA THR A 280 -26.99 31.52 46.13
C THR A 280 -27.34 31.13 44.70
N SER A 281 -28.62 31.15 44.33
CA SER A 281 -29.09 30.91 42.96
C SER A 281 -29.16 32.19 42.11
N ALA A 282 -29.02 33.37 42.75
CA ALA A 282 -29.04 34.65 42.08
C ALA A 282 -27.82 34.83 41.14
N HIS A 283 -28.01 35.53 40.02
CA HIS A 283 -26.94 35.78 39.05
C HIS A 283 -25.88 36.74 39.59
N ASP A 284 -26.28 37.75 40.36
CA ASP A 284 -25.39 38.72 41.00
C ASP A 284 -25.59 38.65 42.51
N ILE A 285 -24.62 38.05 43.19
CA ILE A 285 -24.68 37.78 44.64
C ILE A 285 -23.86 38.84 45.36
N VAL A 286 -24.56 39.71 46.10
CA VAL A 286 -23.92 40.65 47.02
C VAL A 286 -23.68 39.95 48.36
N TRP A 287 -22.42 39.68 48.66
CA TRP A 287 -22.03 39.10 49.94
C TRP A 287 -22.03 40.19 51.03
N PRO A 288 -22.60 39.93 52.21
CA PRO A 288 -22.47 40.82 53.35
C PRO A 288 -20.99 41.13 53.66
N GLU A 289 -20.69 42.34 54.12
CA GLU A 289 -19.35 42.70 54.55
C GLU A 289 -19.06 42.11 55.94
N LYS A 290 -17.81 41.66 56.14
CA LYS A 290 -17.38 41.14 57.43
C LYS A 290 -17.23 42.30 58.43
N PRO A 291 -17.67 42.11 59.69
CA PRO A 291 -17.42 43.06 60.78
C PRO A 291 -15.94 43.28 61.10
#